data_AF-A0A3B9R7N1-F1
#
_entry.id   AF-A0A3B9R7N1-F1
#
_cell.length_a   1.000
_cell.length_b   1.000
_cell.length_c   1.000
_cell.angle_alpha   90.00
_cell.angle_beta   90.00
_cell.angle_gamma   90.00
#
_symmetry.space_group_name_H-M   'P 1'
#
loop_
_entity.id
_entity.type
_entity.pdbx_description
1 polymer ?
#
loop_
_entity_poly.entity_id
_entity_poly.type
_entity_poly.pdbx_seq_one_letter_code
_entity_poly.pdbx_strand_id
1 'polypeptide(L)' 'GRTEFDSPDVDNEVLIDATKHYVKQGEFVNVKITEAADFDLYGEPV' A
#
# COMPACT_ATOMS: atom_id res chain seq x y z
N GLY A 1 -0.73 2.04 4.02
CA GLY A 1 -0.77 0.63 4.46
C GLY A 1 0.61 0.04 4.34
N ARG A 2 0.81 -1.27 4.51
CA ARG A 2 2.13 -1.92 4.34
C ARG A 2 1.98 -3.28 3.67
N THR A 3 3.03 -3.79 3.02
CA THR A 3 3.02 -5.15 2.48
C THR A 3 3.27 -6.17 3.59
N GLU A 4 3.16 -7.46 3.27
CA GLU A 4 3.49 -8.55 4.21
C GLU A 4 4.98 -8.64 4.55
N PHE A 5 5.83 -8.02 3.73
CA PHE A 5 7.30 -8.03 3.90
C PHE A 5 7.80 -6.85 4.72
N ASP A 6 6.96 -5.84 4.97
CA ASP A 6 7.33 -4.60 5.65
C ASP A 6 7.04 -4.68 7.15
N SER A 7 8.06 -4.38 7.95
CA SER A 7 7.94 -4.17 9.40
C SER A 7 7.13 -2.90 9.69
N PRO A 8 6.31 -2.89 10.76
CA PRO A 8 5.80 -1.64 11.32
C PRO A 8 6.96 -0.69 11.66
N ASP A 9 6.75 0.62 11.42
CA ASP A 9 7.56 1.74 11.90
C ASP A 9 9.00 1.87 11.36
N VAL A 10 9.44 0.99 10.46
CA VAL A 10 10.82 0.97 9.93
C VAL A 10 10.86 0.96 8.40
N ASP A 11 9.93 0.25 7.76
CA ASP A 11 9.89 0.04 6.31
C ASP A 11 8.91 0.99 5.59
N ASN A 12 8.87 0.88 4.26
CA ASN A 12 8.10 1.76 3.38
C ASN A 12 6.58 1.65 3.57
N GLU A 13 5.86 2.75 3.32
CA GLU A 13 4.40 2.72 3.28
C GLU A 13 3.87 2.51 1.85
N VAL A 14 2.77 1.77 1.76
CA VAL A 14 1.99 1.59 0.52
C VAL A 14 0.79 2.54 0.53
N LEU A 15 0.77 3.48 -0.42
CA LEU A 15 -0.25 4.49 -0.61
C LEU A 15 -1.21 4.09 -1.74
N ILE A 16 -2.51 4.15 -1.44
CA ILE A 16 -3.60 3.84 -2.39
C ILE A 16 -4.55 5.04 -2.41
N ASP A 17 -4.95 5.46 -3.60
CA ASP A 17 -5.90 6.55 -3.79
C ASP A 17 -7.32 6.14 -3.37
N ALA A 18 -7.72 6.56 -2.17
CA ALA A 18 -9.03 6.28 -1.60
C ALA A 18 -10.19 6.90 -2.37
N THR A 19 -9.95 7.89 -3.24
CA THR A 19 -11.00 8.48 -4.09
C THR A 19 -11.39 7.55 -5.24
N LYS A 20 -10.49 6.64 -5.63
CA LYS A 20 -10.71 5.66 -6.70
C LYS A 20 -11.06 4.29 -6.14
N HIS A 21 -10.39 3.88 -5.07
CA HIS A 21 -10.54 2.55 -4.47
C HIS A 21 -10.59 2.64 -2.95
N TYR A 22 -11.73 2.29 -2.36
CA TYR A 22 -11.85 2.22 -0.91
C TYR A 22 -11.33 0.87 -0.39
N VAL A 23 -10.28 0.92 0.44
CA VAL A 23 -9.74 -0.26 1.14
C VAL A 23 -10.08 -0.14 2.61
N LYS A 24 -10.74 -1.17 3.15
CA LYS A 24 -11.13 -1.21 4.55
C LYS A 24 -9.94 -1.57 5.43
N GLN A 25 -9.74 -0.81 6.50
CA GLN A 25 -8.67 -1.05 7.46
C GLN A 25 -8.84 -2.40 8.17
N GLY A 26 -7.75 -3.14 8.32
CA GLY A 26 -7.73 -4.45 9.00
C GLY A 26 -8.05 -5.64 8.10
N GLU A 27 -8.27 -5.43 6.81
CA GLU A 27 -8.43 -6.50 5.81
C GLU A 27 -7.18 -6.61 4.93
N PHE A 28 -6.85 -7.84 4.53
CA PHE A 28 -5.81 -8.10 3.54
C PHE A 28 -6.37 -7.89 2.14
N VAL A 29 -5.65 -7.13 1.31
CA VAL A 29 -6.02 -6.83 -0.08
C VAL A 29 -4.80 -7.02 -0.96
N ASN A 30 -5.00 -7.63 -2.12
CA ASN A 30 -3.96 -7.71 -3.14
C ASN A 30 -3.83 -6.36 -3.83
N VAL A 31 -2.62 -5.81 -3.83
CA VAL A 31 -2.32 -4.50 -4.40
C VAL A 31 -1.22 -4.67 -5.45
N LYS A 32 -1.44 -4.11 -6.63
CA LYS A 32 -0.40 -3.99 -7.65
C LYS A 32 0.31 -2.66 -7.49
N ILE A 33 1.60 -2.72 -7.18
CA ILE A 33 2.46 -1.54 -7.11
C ILE A 33 2.70 -1.02 -8.53
N THR A 34 2.47 0.28 -8.73
CA THR A 34 2.61 0.99 -10.01
C THR A 34 3.81 1.92 -10.02
N GLU A 35 4.22 2.42 -8.85
CA GLU A 35 5.34 3.35 -8.70
C GLU A 35 6.04 3.14 -7.35
N ALA A 36 7.36 3.37 -7.33
CA ALA A 36 8.18 3.34 -6.13
C ALA A 36 8.99 4.65 -6.06
N ALA A 37 8.77 5.42 -5.00
CA ALA A 37 9.56 6.59 -4.64
C ALA A 37 10.62 6.19 -3.60
N ASP A 38 11.45 7.15 -3.16
CA ASP A 38 12.57 6.90 -2.25
C ASP A 38 12.14 6.26 -0.91
N PHE A 39 10.92 6.56 -0.44
CA PHE A 39 10.41 6.06 0.85
C PHE A 39 8.98 5.50 0.80
N ASP A 40 8.31 5.57 -0.35
CA ASP A 40 6.90 5.22 -0.49
C ASP A 40 6.65 4.36 -1.73
N LEU A 41 5.66 3.48 -1.64
CA LEU A 41 5.14 2.70 -2.75
C LEU A 41 3.72 3.15 -3.09
N TYR A 42 3.40 3.26 -4.37
CA TYR A 42 2.05 3.58 -4.83
C TYR A 42 1.47 2.39 -5.58
N GLY A 43 0.19 2.12 -5.38
CA GLY A 43 -0.46 1.00 -6.05
C GLY A 43 -1.97 1.06 -6.06
N GLU A 44 -2.55 0.13 -6.80
CA GLU A 44 -4.00 -0.02 -6.96
C GLU A 44 -4.43 -1.46 -6.62
N PRO A 45 -5.57 -1.67 -5.94
CA PRO A 45 -6.10 -3.00 -5.66
C PRO A 45 -6.43 -3.79 -6.93
N VAL A 46 -6.27 -5.12 -6.87
CA VAL A 46 -6.58 -6.07 -7.97
C VAL A 46 -7.92 -6.77 -7.76
#